data_AF-A0A352T4N1-F1
#
_entry.id   AF-A0A352T4N1-F1
#
_cell.length_a   1.000
_cell.length_b   1.000
_cell.length_c   1.000
_cell.angle_alpha   90.00
_cell.angle_beta   90.00
_cell.angle_gamma   90.00
#
_symmetry.space_group_name_H-M   'P 1'
#
loop_
_entity.id
_entity.type
_entity.pdbx_description
1 polymer ?
#
loop_
_entity_poly.entity_id
_entity_poly.type
_entity_poly.pdbx_seq_one_letter_code
_entity_poly.pdbx_strand_id
1 'polypeptide(L)' 'MANVDLSKYGITGATEIIHNPSYELLFEEETKASNEGYEVGKESELGAVDVMTGIYTG' A
#
# COMPACT_ATOMS: atom_id res chain seq x y z
N MET A 1 15.05 13.24 10.37
CA MET A 1 14.40 11.92 10.25
C MET A 1 15.49 10.87 10.08
N ALA A 2 15.41 9.71 10.73
CA ALA A 2 16.40 8.66 10.55
C ALA A 2 16.33 8.12 9.11
N ASN A 3 17.47 7.93 8.46
CA ASN A 3 17.52 7.29 7.14
C ASN A 3 17.18 5.80 7.32
N VAL A 4 16.14 5.32 6.64
CA VAL A 4 15.67 3.94 6.74
C VAL A 4 16.53 3.08 5.82
N ASP A 5 17.57 2.47 6.38
CA ASP A 5 18.43 1.55 5.64
C ASP A 5 17.83 0.14 5.64
N LEU A 6 17.38 -0.32 4.47
CA LEU A 6 16.83 -1.66 4.25
C LEU A 6 17.89 -2.68 3.80
N SER A 7 19.12 -2.24 3.48
CA SER A 7 20.16 -3.11 2.94
C SER A 7 20.59 -4.20 3.92
N LYS A 8 20.47 -3.95 5.24
CA LYS A 8 20.67 -4.94 6.30
C LYS A 8 19.72 -6.15 6.22
N TYR A 9 18.61 -6.02 5.51
CA TYR A 9 17.65 -7.10 5.26
C TYR A 9 17.79 -7.70 3.85
N GLY A 10 18.81 -7.27 3.09
CA GLY A 10 19.05 -7.72 1.72
C GLY A 10 18.22 -7.02 0.65
N ILE A 11 17.48 -5.96 1.00
CA ILE A 11 16.69 -5.18 0.02
C ILE A 11 17.59 -4.10 -0.60
N THR A 12 17.77 -4.17 -1.91
CA THR A 12 18.60 -3.22 -2.68
C THR A 12 17.81 -2.65 -3.85
N GLY A 13 18.11 -1.41 -4.26
CA GLY A 13 17.48 -0.80 -5.44
C GLY A 13 16.05 -0.30 -5.23
N ALA A 14 15.62 -0.08 -3.98
CA ALA A 14 14.37 0.60 -3.70
C ALA A 14 14.39 2.00 -4.34
N THR A 15 13.43 2.27 -5.24
CA THR A 15 13.31 3.56 -5.94
C THR A 15 12.73 4.64 -5.04
N GLU A 16 11.91 4.25 -4.07
CA GLU A 16 11.25 5.12 -3.11
C GLU A 16 11.03 4.38 -1.78
N ILE A 17 11.05 5.13 -0.67
CA ILE A 17 10.72 4.63 0.67
C ILE A 17 9.71 5.58 1.30
N ILE A 18 8.46 5.11 1.43
CA ILE A 18 7.41 5.81 2.15
C ILE A 18 7.35 5.25 3.57
N HIS A 19 7.75 6.05 4.56
CA HIS A 19 7.84 5.63 5.96
C HIS A 19 6.89 6.44 6.84
N ASN A 20 6.08 5.75 7.64
CA ASN A 20 4.96 6.32 8.40
C ASN A 20 4.02 7.16 7.51
N PRO A 21 3.43 6.57 6.45
CA PRO A 21 2.46 7.27 5.62
C PRO A 21 1.27 7.74 6.47
N SER A 22 0.70 8.88 6.11
CA SER A 22 -0.56 9.33 6.70
C SER A 22 -1.73 8.49 6.15
N TYR A 23 -2.87 8.54 6.81
CA TYR A 23 -4.07 7.85 6.34
C TYR A 23 -4.56 8.39 4.99
N GLU A 24 -4.38 9.68 4.74
CA GLU A 24 -4.75 10.32 3.48
C GLU A 24 -3.89 9.78 2.32
N LEU A 25 -2.58 9.66 2.52
CA LEU A 25 -1.71 9.06 1.51
C LEU A 25 -2.05 7.58 1.27
N LEU A 26 -2.33 6.82 2.33
CA LEU A 26 -2.76 5.41 2.17
C LEU A 26 -4.03 5.31 1.33
N PHE A 27 -5.05 6.13 1.64
CA PHE A 27 -6.29 6.16 0.89
C PHE A 27 -6.07 6.52 -0.59
N GLU A 28 -5.24 7.52 -0.87
CA GLU A 28 -4.89 7.92 -2.24
C GLU A 28 -4.19 6.79 -3.01
N GLU A 29 -3.23 6.11 -2.38
CA GLU A 29 -2.47 5.00 -2.98
C GLU A 29 -3.34 3.76 -3.22
N GLU A 30 -4.23 3.41 -2.28
CA GLU A 30 -5.11 2.24 -2.36
C GLU A 30 -6.18 2.39 -3.45
N THR A 31 -6.65 3.62 -3.70
CA THR A 31 -7.74 3.92 -4.66
C THR A 31 -7.25 4.32 -6.07
N LYS A 32 -5.95 4.19 -6.35
CA LYS A 32 -5.39 4.53 -7.67
C LYS A 32 -6.00 3.68 -8.78
N ALA A 33 -6.39 4.34 -9.87
CA ALA A 33 -6.93 3.69 -11.06
C ALA A 33 -5.92 2.77 -11.80
N SER A 34 -4.63 2.89 -11.49
CA SER A 34 -3.56 2.05 -12.04
C SER A 34 -3.35 0.75 -11.28
N ASN A 35 -3.98 0.57 -10.12
CA ASN A 35 -3.83 -0.65 -9.33
C ASN A 35 -4.51 -1.82 -10.06
N GLU A 36 -3.93 -3.01 -9.95
CA GLU A 36 -4.41 -4.19 -10.67
C GLU A 36 -4.58 -5.38 -9.72
N GLY A 37 -5.45 -6.32 -10.09
CA GLY A 37 -5.64 -7.56 -9.33
C GLY A 37 -6.05 -7.34 -7.88
N TYR A 38 -5.22 -7.82 -6.93
CA TYR A 38 -5.48 -7.77 -5.49
C TYR A 38 -4.97 -6.47 -4.83
N GLU A 39 -4.33 -5.59 -5.58
CA GLU A 39 -3.89 -4.26 -5.10
C GLU A 39 -5.01 -3.22 -5.15
N VAL A 40 -6.11 -3.52 -5.85
CA VAL A 40 -7.23 -2.58 -6.03
C VAL A 40 -8.03 -2.43 -4.73
N GLY A 41 -7.95 -1.25 -4.12
CA GLY A 41 -8.88 -0.79 -3.10
C GLY A 41 -10.13 -0.17 -3.73
N LYS A 42 -11.30 -0.45 -3.15
CA LYS A 42 -12.57 0.18 -3.54
C LYS A 42 -13.18 0.90 -2.36
N GLU A 43 -13.47 2.19 -2.52
CA GLU A 43 -14.22 2.94 -1.53
C GLU A 43 -15.68 2.44 -1.50
N SER A 44 -16.12 2.01 -0.33
CA SER A 44 -17.49 1.58 -0.06
C SER A 44 -18.42 2.78 0.13
N GLU A 45 -19.73 2.54 0.15
CA GLU A 45 -20.73 3.58 0.46
C GLU A 45 -20.58 4.17 1.88
N LEU A 46 -19.83 3.49 2.76
CA LEU A 46 -19.53 3.93 4.11
C LEU A 46 -18.23 4.74 4.21
N GLY A 47 -17.51 4.93 3.09
CA GLY A 47 -16.25 5.67 3.02
C GLY A 47 -15.02 4.88 3.47
N ALA A 48 -15.16 3.58 3.74
CA ALA A 48 -14.03 2.69 4.03
C ALA A 48 -13.55 2.01 2.73
N VAL A 49 -12.25 1.72 2.64
CA VAL A 49 -11.67 1.01 1.50
C VAL A 49 -11.70 -0.49 1.74
N ASP A 50 -12.28 -1.23 0.80
CA ASP A 50 -12.30 -2.69 0.78
C ASP A 50 -11.30 -3.25 -0.23
N VAL A 51 -10.65 -4.37 0.11
CA VAL A 51 -9.73 -5.13 -0.78
C VAL A 51 -10.15 -6.59 -0.90
N MET A 52 -9.70 -7.26 -1.97
CA MET A 52 -9.93 -8.69 -2.18
C MET A 52 -8.60 -9.45 -2.12
N THR A 53 -8.53 -10.52 -1.32
CA THR A 53 -7.32 -11.35 -1.15
C THR A 53 -7.33 -12.66 -1.96
N GLY A 54 -8.29 -12.78 -2.89
CA GLY A 54 -8.42 -13.95 -3.75
C GLY A 54 -8.81 -15.21 -2.99
N ILE A 55 -8.04 -16.29 -3.19
CA ILE A 55 -8.30 -17.59 -2.53
C ILE A 55 -7.82 -17.63 -1.08
N TYR A 56 -6.99 -16.67 -0.65
CA TYR A 56 -6.38 -16.64 0.67
C TYR A 56 -7.30 -15.91 1.65
N THR A 57 -8.33 -16.62 2.12
CA THR A 57 -9.39 -16.07 2.97
C THR A 57 -9.32 -16.53 4.44
N GLY A 58 -8.25 -17.24 4.84
CA GLY A 58 -8.02 -17.71 6.21
C GLY A 58 -6.88 -18.73 6.31
#